data_AF-B4GVA7-F1
#
_entry.id   AF-B4GVA7-F1
#
_cell.length_a   1.000
_cell.length_b   1.000
_cell.length_c   1.000
_cell.angle_alpha   90.00
_cell.angle_beta   90.00
_cell.angle_gamma   90.00
#
_symmetry.space_group_name_H-M   'P 1'
#
loop_
_entity.id
_entity.type
_entity.pdbx_description
1 polymer ?
#
loop_
_entity_poly.entity_id
_entity_poly.type
_entity_poly.pdbx_seq_one_letter_code
_entity_poly.pdbx_strand_id
1 'polypeptide(L)'
;MTVWRPSFYWMFCWRYLSPCAMVNILLASFYQLLTEGSSYPAWIAAKGSTDSMEWPHWCIVVAFFLILSSILWIPIVAVLRLCGIKVVEDSDPAWFPEAELREVHGIVPHEPTELERSIFCFNMDGTEGMCCPKYGLPEKSLEEEE
;
A
#
# COMPACT_ATOMS: atom_id res chain seq x y z
N MET A 1 6.64 2.72 21.04
CA MET A 1 6.26 3.98 20.36
C MET A 1 7.11 5.10 20.95
N THR A 2 7.71 5.94 20.11
CA THR A 2 8.40 7.15 20.59
C THR A 2 7.37 8.17 21.05
N VAL A 3 7.67 8.92 22.11
CA VAL A 3 6.78 9.98 22.63
C VAL A 3 6.60 11.13 21.62
N TRP A 4 7.51 11.24 20.65
CA TRP A 4 7.54 12.33 19.67
C TRP A 4 6.84 11.96 18.36
N ARG A 5 6.06 12.92 17.84
CA ARG A 5 5.41 12.83 16.54
C ARG A 5 6.46 12.98 15.42
N PRO A 6 6.37 12.20 14.32
CA PRO A 6 7.25 12.39 13.17
C PRO A 6 7.17 13.82 12.64
N SER A 7 8.30 14.37 12.20
CA SER A 7 8.34 15.70 11.59
C SER A 7 7.60 15.74 10.24
N PHE A 8 7.27 16.94 9.78
CA PHE A 8 6.59 17.17 8.50
C PHE A 8 7.28 16.49 7.31
N TYR A 9 8.62 16.45 7.33
CA TYR A 9 9.43 15.76 6.31
C TYR A 9 9.03 14.28 6.17
N TRP A 10 8.93 13.57 7.29
CA TRP A 10 8.58 12.14 7.28
C TRP A 10 7.14 11.91 6.80
N MET A 11 6.20 12.74 7.24
CA MET A 11 4.80 12.65 6.82
C MET A 11 4.66 12.87 5.31
N PHE A 12 5.36 13.86 4.76
CA PHE A 12 5.39 14.12 3.32
C PHE A 12 6.02 12.95 2.54
N CYS A 13 7.15 12.43 3.03
CA CYS A 13 7.81 11.30 2.40
C CYS A 13 6.92 10.06 2.34
N TRP A 14 6.17 9.76 3.38
CA TRP A 14 5.28 8.60 3.41
C TRP A 14 4.03 8.78 2.55
N ARG A 15 3.38 9.95 2.62
CA ARG A 15 2.10 10.16 1.92
C ARG A 15 2.25 10.34 0.41
N TYR A 16 3.34 10.97 -0.02
CA TYR A 16 3.51 11.41 -1.42
C TYR A 16 4.77 10.87 -2.06
N LEU A 17 5.94 11.10 -1.47
CA LEU A 17 7.20 10.80 -2.15
C LEU A 17 7.38 9.30 -2.41
N SER A 18 7.14 8.47 -1.40
CA SER A 18 7.25 7.01 -1.49
C SER A 18 6.30 6.42 -2.55
N PRO A 19 4.97 6.66 -2.49
CA PRO A 19 4.05 6.12 -3.51
C PRO A 19 4.37 6.68 -4.90
N CYS A 20 4.72 7.96 -5.04
CA CYS A 20 5.13 8.51 -6.33
C CYS A 20 6.39 7.81 -6.86
N ALA A 21 7.42 7.61 -6.04
CA ALA A 21 8.64 6.93 -6.47
C ALA A 21 8.37 5.48 -6.89
N MET A 22 7.55 4.75 -6.13
CA MET A 22 7.15 3.38 -6.48
C MET A 22 6.40 3.32 -7.81
N VAL A 23 5.44 4.22 -8.03
CA VAL A 23 4.69 4.31 -9.30
C VAL A 23 5.62 4.65 -10.47
N ASN A 24 6.54 5.60 -10.28
CA ASN A 24 7.49 5.98 -11.34
C ASN A 24 8.39 4.81 -11.77
N ILE A 25 8.95 4.07 -10.81
CA ILE A 25 9.81 2.90 -11.11
C ILE A 25 9.00 1.84 -11.85
N LEU A 26 7.79 1.55 -11.38
CA LEU A 26 6.91 0.57 -12.00
C LEU A 26 6.52 0.97 -13.44
N LEU A 27 6.19 2.24 -13.68
CA LEU A 27 5.92 2.75 -15.02
C LEU A 27 7.15 2.68 -15.93
N ALA A 28 8.34 3.02 -15.41
CA ALA A 28 9.58 2.89 -16.16
C ALA A 28 9.86 1.42 -16.54
N SER A 29 9.63 0.48 -15.63
CA SER A 29 9.76 -0.96 -15.92
C SER A 29 8.78 -1.43 -17.00
N PHE A 30 7.52 -0.97 -16.96
CA PHE A 30 6.57 -1.28 -18.03
C PHE A 30 6.96 -0.66 -19.36
N TYR A 31 7.43 0.60 -19.35
CA TYR A 31 7.89 1.28 -20.55
C TYR A 31 9.03 0.50 -21.21
N GLN A 32 10.05 0.12 -20.44
CA GLN A 32 11.17 -0.66 -20.94
C GLN A 32 10.72 -2.01 -21.53
N LEU A 33 9.81 -2.70 -20.84
CA LEU A 33 9.28 -3.99 -21.32
C LEU A 33 8.50 -3.86 -22.63
N LEU A 34 7.77 -2.76 -22.83
CA LEU A 34 7.02 -2.48 -24.06
C LEU A 34 7.92 -2.11 -25.23
N THR A 35 9.03 -1.41 -24.99
CA THR A 35 9.93 -0.92 -26.07
C THR A 35 11.03 -1.92 -26.44
N GLU A 36 11.65 -2.56 -25.45
CA GLU A 36 12.81 -3.44 -25.65
C GLU A 36 12.41 -4.93 -25.73
N GLY A 37 11.20 -5.27 -25.29
CA GLY A 37 10.71 -6.64 -25.27
C GLY A 37 11.41 -7.51 -24.22
N SER A 38 11.22 -8.83 -24.35
CA SER A 38 11.85 -9.81 -23.45
C SER A 38 12.83 -10.67 -24.24
N SER A 39 14.13 -10.51 -23.96
CA SER A 39 15.21 -11.30 -24.59
C SER A 39 16.19 -11.82 -23.55
N TYR A 40 16.99 -12.81 -23.93
CA TYR A 40 18.07 -13.37 -23.11
C TYR A 40 19.36 -13.52 -23.93
N PRO A 41 20.54 -13.31 -23.32
CA PRO A 41 21.81 -13.54 -23.98
C PRO A 41 22.05 -15.04 -24.17
N ALA A 42 22.16 -15.50 -25.40
CA ALA A 42 22.44 -16.89 -25.75
C ALA A 42 23.83 -17.02 -26.38
N TRP A 43 24.64 -17.94 -25.87
CA TRP A 43 25.94 -18.26 -26.46
C TRP A 43 25.76 -19.14 -27.71
N ILE A 44 26.17 -18.64 -28.87
CA ILE A 44 26.11 -19.40 -30.13
C ILE A 44 27.53 -19.87 -30.47
N ALA A 45 27.82 -21.14 -30.21
CA ALA A 45 29.13 -21.73 -30.47
C ALA A 45 29.60 -21.58 -31.93
N ALA A 46 28.68 -21.55 -32.89
CA ALA A 46 28.98 -21.36 -34.31
C ALA A 46 29.48 -19.95 -34.67
N LYS A 47 29.08 -18.91 -33.91
CA LYS A 47 29.54 -17.53 -34.09
C LYS A 47 30.66 -17.13 -33.13
N GLY A 48 30.82 -17.87 -32.03
CA GLY A 48 31.74 -17.49 -30.94
C GLY A 48 31.34 -16.20 -30.24
N SER A 49 30.06 -15.82 -30.30
CA SER A 49 29.49 -14.61 -29.71
C SER A 49 28.23 -14.91 -28.91
N THR A 50 27.91 -13.98 -28.01
CA THR A 50 26.63 -13.95 -27.28
C THR A 50 25.66 -13.03 -28.02
N ASP A 51 24.59 -13.60 -28.55
CA ASP A 51 23.55 -12.85 -29.27
C ASP A 51 22.26 -12.83 -28.42
N SER A 52 21.48 -11.74 -28.46
CA SER A 52 20.19 -11.64 -27.74
C SER A 52 19.09 -12.40 -28.50
N MET A 53 18.56 -13.45 -27.88
CA MET A 53 17.44 -14.25 -28.40
C MET A 53 16.15 -13.93 -27.65
N GLU A 54 15.02 -13.98 -28.35
CA GLU A 54 13.71 -13.76 -27.75
C GLU A 54 13.25 -14.99 -26.95
N TRP A 55 12.50 -14.74 -25.87
CA TRP A 55 11.92 -15.82 -25.08
C TRP A 55 10.78 -16.54 -25.84
N PRO A 56 10.69 -17.87 -25.74
CA PRO A 56 9.53 -18.60 -26.20
C PRO A 56 8.25 -18.12 -25.49
N HIS A 57 7.13 -18.08 -26.21
CA HIS A 57 5.86 -17.57 -25.65
C HIS A 57 5.40 -18.28 -24.38
N TRP A 58 5.66 -19.58 -24.23
CA TRP A 58 5.28 -20.33 -23.02
C TRP A 58 6.04 -19.85 -21.77
N CYS A 59 7.30 -19.42 -21.91
CA CYS A 59 8.06 -18.84 -20.80
C CYS A 59 7.44 -17.53 -20.32
N ILE A 60 7.01 -16.69 -21.27
CA ILE A 60 6.37 -15.40 -20.98
C ILE A 60 5.06 -15.63 -20.22
N VAL A 61 4.25 -16.62 -20.63
CA VAL A 61 3.01 -16.99 -19.94
C VAL A 61 3.29 -17.42 -18.50
N VAL A 62 4.32 -18.24 -18.26
CA VAL A 62 4.72 -18.65 -16.91
C VAL A 62 5.16 -17.45 -16.07
N ALA A 63 5.94 -16.52 -16.62
CA ALA A 63 6.36 -15.31 -15.92
C ALA A 63 5.16 -14.46 -15.48
N PHE A 64 4.18 -14.24 -16.37
CA PHE A 64 2.95 -13.52 -16.01
C PHE A 64 2.16 -14.25 -14.93
N PHE A 65 2.04 -15.57 -15.02
CA PHE A 65 1.34 -16.36 -13.99
C PHE A 65 1.97 -16.19 -12.61
N LEU A 66 3.30 -16.23 -12.51
CA LEU A 66 4.01 -16.05 -11.24
C LEU A 66 3.81 -14.63 -10.65
N ILE A 67 3.90 -13.60 -11.49
CA ILE A 67 3.70 -12.21 -11.06
C ILE A 67 2.25 -11.99 -10.59
N LEU A 68 1.28 -12.42 -11.41
CA LEU A 68 -0.13 -12.26 -11.10
C LEU A 68 -0.52 -13.06 -9.86
N SER A 69 -0.03 -14.29 -9.69
CA SER A 69 -0.32 -15.08 -8.49
C SER A 69 0.12 -14.40 -7.20
N SER A 70 1.18 -13.60 -7.23
CA SER A 70 1.68 -12.88 -6.05
C SER A 70 0.85 -11.63 -5.72
N ILE A 71 0.53 -10.82 -6.74
CA ILE A 71 -0.06 -9.49 -6.52
C ILE A 71 -1.60 -9.54 -6.50
N LEU A 72 -2.22 -10.49 -7.21
CA LEU A 72 -3.65 -10.50 -7.49
C LEU A 72 -4.50 -10.97 -6.29
N TRP A 73 -3.88 -11.55 -5.25
CA TRP A 73 -4.57 -11.90 -4.01
C TRP A 73 -5.22 -10.69 -3.32
N ILE A 74 -4.50 -9.58 -3.21
CA ILE A 74 -4.97 -8.35 -2.55
C ILE A 74 -6.25 -7.80 -3.21
N PRO A 75 -6.28 -7.55 -4.54
CA PRO A 75 -7.49 -7.06 -5.20
C PRO A 75 -8.61 -8.11 -5.23
N ILE A 76 -8.33 -9.42 -5.34
CA ILE A 76 -9.37 -10.46 -5.24
C ILE A 76 -10.11 -10.35 -3.91
N VAL A 77 -9.37 -10.32 -2.79
CA VAL A 77 -9.98 -10.25 -1.45
C VAL A 77 -10.78 -8.96 -1.29
N ALA A 78 -10.29 -7.84 -1.84
CA ALA A 78 -11.01 -6.57 -1.84
C ALA A 78 -12.34 -6.66 -2.63
N VAL A 79 -12.33 -7.22 -3.83
CA VAL A 79 -13.55 -7.39 -4.65
C VAL A 79 -14.54 -8.35 -3.98
N LEU A 80 -14.07 -9.46 -3.43
CA LEU A 80 -14.94 -10.40 -2.70
C LEU A 80 -15.60 -9.75 -1.49
N ARG A 81 -14.86 -8.92 -0.73
CA ARG A 81 -15.41 -8.11 0.36
C ARG A 81 -16.45 -7.11 -0.13
N LEU A 82 -16.22 -6.44 -1.27
CA LEU A 82 -17.21 -5.54 -1.88
C LEU A 82 -18.48 -6.27 -2.34
N CYS A 83 -18.35 -7.53 -2.79
CA CYS A 83 -19.49 -8.39 -3.12
C CYS A 83 -20.16 -9.04 -1.90
N GLY A 84 -19.72 -8.73 -0.67
CA GLY A 84 -20.31 -9.25 0.57
C GLY A 84 -19.84 -10.65 0.99
N ILE A 85 -18.82 -11.21 0.34
CA ILE A 85 -18.26 -12.53 0.67
C ILE A 85 -17.05 -12.33 1.60
N LYS A 86 -17.21 -12.71 2.87
CA LYS A 86 -16.13 -12.67 3.86
C LYS A 86 -15.31 -13.97 3.82
N VAL A 87 -14.17 -13.93 3.13
CA VAL A 87 -13.24 -15.07 3.03
C VAL A 87 -12.38 -15.24 4.28
N VAL A 88 -12.04 -14.12 4.93
CA VAL A 88 -11.23 -14.07 6.15
C VAL A 88 -12.09 -13.46 7.25
N GLU A 89 -12.13 -14.12 8.40
CA GLU A 89 -12.80 -13.61 9.60
C GLU A 89 -12.07 -12.35 10.08
N ASP A 90 -12.82 -11.26 10.28
CA ASP A 90 -12.26 -10.03 10.79
C ASP A 90 -12.05 -10.23 12.30
N SER A 91 -10.79 -10.30 12.74
CA SER A 91 -10.48 -10.35 14.17
C SER A 91 -10.93 -9.05 14.83
N ASP A 92 -11.68 -9.16 15.93
CA ASP A 92 -12.02 -8.00 16.72
C ASP A 92 -10.75 -7.24 17.11
N PRO A 93 -10.74 -5.90 17.01
CA PRO A 93 -9.57 -5.10 17.37
C PRO A 93 -9.22 -5.39 18.84
N ALA A 94 -7.94 -5.63 19.11
CA ALA A 94 -7.47 -5.78 20.47
C ALA A 94 -7.80 -4.51 21.27
N TRP A 95 -8.40 -4.67 22.44
CA TRP A 95 -8.68 -3.56 23.35
C TRP A 95 -7.37 -2.85 23.72
N PHE A 96 -7.31 -1.54 23.49
CA PHE A 96 -6.14 -0.71 23.76
C PHE A 96 -6.54 0.52 24.58
N PRO A 97 -6.01 0.72 25.81
CA PRO A 97 -6.42 1.81 26.70
C PRO A 97 -5.77 3.15 26.31
N GLU A 98 -6.20 3.73 25.19
CA GLU A 98 -5.65 4.98 24.66
C GLU A 98 -5.84 6.16 25.62
N ALA A 99 -7.00 6.27 26.26
CA ALA A 99 -7.32 7.37 27.16
C ALA A 99 -6.39 7.36 28.39
N GLU A 100 -6.24 6.21 29.04
CA GLU A 100 -5.38 6.06 30.23
C GLU A 100 -3.91 6.35 29.89
N LEU A 101 -3.42 5.85 28.76
CA LEU A 101 -2.04 6.10 28.34
C LEU A 101 -1.78 7.59 28.10
N ARG A 102 -2.73 8.32 27.51
CA ARG A 102 -2.63 9.76 27.29
C ARG A 102 -2.60 10.54 28.58
N GLU A 103 -3.39 10.13 29.58
CA GLU A 103 -3.38 10.74 30.91
C GLU A 103 -2.06 10.49 31.64
N VAL A 104 -1.59 9.24 31.67
CA VAL A 104 -0.33 8.86 32.32
C VAL A 104 0.87 9.60 31.71
N HIS A 105 0.86 9.79 30.38
CA HIS A 105 1.98 10.41 29.65
C HIS A 105 1.78 11.93 29.45
N GLY A 106 0.65 12.50 29.88
CA GLY A 106 0.33 13.92 29.71
C GLY A 106 0.28 14.38 28.24
N ILE A 107 -0.14 13.50 27.32
CA ILE A 107 -0.10 13.77 25.87
C ILE A 107 -1.35 14.55 25.46
N VAL A 108 -1.17 15.85 25.20
CA VAL A 108 -2.23 16.73 24.67
C VAL A 108 -2.52 16.36 23.20
N PRO A 109 -3.80 16.23 22.78
CA PRO A 109 -4.15 16.11 21.36
C PRO A 109 -3.57 17.27 20.56
N HIS A 110 -2.85 16.96 19.48
CA HIS A 110 -2.36 17.97 18.55
C HIS A 110 -3.51 18.45 17.65
N GLU A 111 -3.72 19.77 17.59
CA GLU A 111 -4.65 20.38 16.65
C GLU A 111 -3.96 20.54 15.27
N PRO A 112 -4.56 20.04 14.18
CA PRO A 112 -3.96 20.14 12.85
C PRO A 112 -3.76 21.60 12.46
N THR A 113 -2.56 21.93 11.99
CA THR A 113 -2.30 23.26 11.41
C THR A 113 -2.96 23.39 10.03
N GLU A 114 -3.25 24.63 9.60
CA GLU A 114 -3.87 24.90 8.28
C GLU A 114 -3.09 24.27 7.10
N LEU A 115 -1.76 24.22 7.20
CA LEU A 115 -0.91 23.56 6.20
C LEU A 115 -1.07 22.05 6.21
N GLU A 116 -1.12 21.43 7.38
CA GLU A 116 -1.35 19.99 7.50
C GLU A 116 -2.75 19.60 7.01
N ARG A 117 -3.75 20.44 7.27
CA ARG A 117 -5.11 20.26 6.76
C ARG A 117 -5.16 20.31 5.23
N SER A 118 -4.50 21.29 4.62
CA SER A 118 -4.46 21.46 3.17
C SER A 118 -3.64 20.36 2.48
N ILE A 119 -2.45 20.05 3.00
CA ILE A 119 -1.50 19.14 2.36
C ILE A 119 -1.81 17.66 2.67
N PHE A 120 -2.32 17.33 3.85
CA PHE A 120 -2.56 15.93 4.25
C PHE A 120 -4.04 15.55 4.38
N CYS A 121 -4.96 16.50 4.16
CA CYS A 121 -6.41 16.29 4.29
C CYS A 121 -6.82 15.78 5.68
N PHE A 122 -6.18 16.29 6.75
CA PHE A 122 -6.61 16.01 8.11
C PHE A 122 -7.90 16.77 8.44
N ASN A 123 -8.87 16.08 9.06
CA ASN A 123 -10.05 16.72 9.64
C ASN A 123 -9.76 17.18 11.07
N MET A 124 -10.55 18.16 11.55
CA MET A 124 -10.47 18.66 12.93
C MET A 124 -10.79 17.57 13.96
N ASP A 125 -11.60 16.57 13.58
CA ASP A 125 -11.98 15.42 14.40
C ASP A 125 -10.86 14.37 14.52
N GLY A 126 -9.67 14.64 13.95
CA GLY A 126 -8.55 13.70 13.90
C GLY A 126 -8.72 12.58 12.87
N THR A 127 -9.81 12.58 12.09
CA THR A 127 -10.02 11.61 11.02
C THR A 127 -9.24 12.03 9.76
N GLU A 128 -8.50 11.11 9.16
CA GLU A 128 -7.83 11.36 7.89
C GLU A 128 -8.83 11.21 6.72
N GLY A 129 -8.94 12.24 5.88
CA GLY A 129 -9.73 12.19 4.65
C GLY A 129 -8.96 11.48 3.54
N MET A 130 -9.50 10.40 2.99
CA MET A 130 -8.99 9.76 1.78
C MET A 130 -10.11 9.55 0.75
N CYS A 131 -9.73 9.54 -0.53
CA CYS A 131 -10.61 9.44 -1.71
C CYS A 131 -11.47 8.15 -1.80
N CYS A 132 -11.32 7.23 -0.86
CA CYS A 132 -12.12 6.00 -0.80
C CYS A 132 -13.11 6.09 0.35
N PRO A 133 -14.40 5.77 0.15
CA PRO A 133 -15.35 5.68 1.25
C PRO A 133 -14.82 4.68 2.29
N LYS A 134 -14.87 5.06 3.56
CA LYS A 134 -14.60 4.12 4.65
C LYS A 134 -15.72 3.08 4.63
N TYR A 135 -15.43 1.88 4.13
CA TYR A 135 -16.24 0.70 4.44
C TYR A 135 -15.93 0.35 5.90
N GLY A 136 -16.48 1.13 6.82
CA GLY A 136 -16.32 0.92 8.25
C GLY A 136 -17.15 -0.27 8.70
N LEU A 137 -16.52 -1.17 9.46
CA LEU A 137 -17.23 -1.99 10.43
C LEU A 137 -18.02 -1.05 11.36
N PRO A 138 -19.22 -1.44 11.82
CA PRO A 138 -20.00 -0.62 12.73
C PRO A 138 -19.15 -0.26 13.96
N GLU A 139 -19.04 1.03 14.22
CA GLU A 139 -18.41 1.57 15.42
C GLU A 139 -19.24 1.08 16.61
N LYS A 140 -18.73 0.12 17.38
CA LYS A 140 -19.34 -0.25 18.67
C LYS A 140 -19.02 0.88 19.64
N SER A 141 -20.00 1.74 19.89
CA SER A 141 -19.96 2.70 21.00
C SER A 141 -19.83 1.94 22.32
N LEU A 142 -18.84 2.33 23.12
CA LEU A 142 -18.48 1.76 24.43
C LEU A 142 -19.51 2.11 25.54
N GLU A 143 -20.82 2.01 25.30
CA GLU A 143 -21.84 2.46 26.26
C GLU A 143 -22.62 1.36 26.99
N GLU A 144 -22.35 0.07 26.83
CA GLU A 144 -23.12 -0.97 27.56
C GLU A 144 -22.26 -2.13 28.06
N GLU A 145 -21.47 -1.91 29.12
CA GLU A 145 -21.19 -2.95 30.13
C GLU A 145 -21.16 -2.27 31.51
N GLU A 146 -22.34 -2.15 32.12
CA GLU A 146 -22.54 -1.90 33.57
C GLU A 146 -22.72 -3.24 34.30
#